data_AF-A0A163M180-F1
#
_entry.id   AF-A0A163M180-F1
#
_cell.length_a   1.000
_cell.length_b   1.000
_cell.length_c   1.000
_cell.angle_alpha   90.00
_cell.angle_beta   90.00
_cell.angle_gamma   90.00
#
_symmetry.space_group_name_H-M   'P 1'
#
loop_
_entity.id
_entity.type
_entity.pdbx_description
1 polymer ?
#
loop_
_entity_poly.entity_id
_entity_poly.type
_entity_poly.pdbx_seq_one_letter_code
_entity_poly.pdbx_strand_id
1 'polypeptide(L)'
;MGCPSRSKAQEWSYFSQHESIGKALYFPGIRSNKITHINCGSSARMAGNVCANVDQIRRQGRWNNITISIAYLTNLLRELMQSMVGIPTYGRPFYIARAALNPPSSLCKKLFPAIGK
;
A
#
# COMPACT_ATOMS: atom_id res chain seq x y z
N MET A 1 -2.93 -2.78 -40.48
CA MET A 1 -3.30 -3.34 -39.17
C MET A 1 -3.07 -2.25 -38.11
N GLY A 2 -4.13 -1.55 -37.70
CA GLY A 2 -4.04 -0.44 -36.75
C GLY A 2 -3.88 -0.95 -35.31
N CYS A 3 -2.97 -0.35 -34.54
CA CYS A 3 -2.88 -0.58 -33.11
C CYS A 3 -4.19 -0.13 -32.44
N PRO A 4 -4.79 -0.92 -31.53
CA PRO A 4 -5.92 -0.44 -30.76
C PRO A 4 -5.47 0.76 -29.92
N SER A 5 -6.22 1.85 -30.04
CA SER A 5 -6.04 3.07 -29.26
C SER A 5 -6.01 2.72 -27.76
N ARG A 6 -4.97 3.24 -27.09
CA ARG A 6 -4.76 3.11 -25.65
C ARG A 6 -6.03 3.59 -24.94
N SER A 7 -6.78 2.70 -24.30
CA SER A 7 -7.97 3.10 -23.53
C SER A 7 -7.49 4.10 -22.47
N LYS A 8 -8.09 5.29 -22.46
CA LYS A 8 -7.93 6.17 -21.29
C LYS A 8 -8.64 5.46 -20.15
N ALA A 9 -7.89 5.07 -19.12
CA ALA A 9 -8.44 4.36 -17.98
C ALA A 9 -9.54 5.20 -17.35
N GLN A 10 -10.77 4.69 -17.38
CA GLN A 10 -11.87 5.27 -16.62
C GLN A 10 -11.56 5.05 -15.14
N GLU A 11 -11.43 6.15 -14.38
CA GLU A 11 -11.23 6.08 -12.94
C GLU A 11 -12.45 5.39 -12.30
N TRP A 12 -12.19 4.44 -11.41
CA TRP A 12 -13.24 3.73 -10.69
C TRP A 12 -14.01 4.71 -9.81
N SER A 13 -15.35 4.67 -9.89
CA SER A 13 -16.19 5.51 -9.05
C SER A 13 -16.06 5.10 -7.58
N TYR A 14 -16.21 6.06 -6.67
CA TYR A 14 -16.22 5.79 -5.22
C TYR A 14 -17.19 4.67 -4.84
N PHE A 15 -18.37 4.63 -5.47
CA PHE A 15 -19.37 3.59 -5.20
C PHE A 15 -18.88 2.19 -5.57
N SER A 16 -18.22 2.04 -6.75
CA SER A 16 -17.64 0.76 -7.17
C SER A 16 -16.52 0.29 -6.23
N GLN A 17 -15.70 1.22 -5.75
CA GLN A 17 -14.65 0.94 -4.76
C GLN A 17 -15.27 0.53 -3.41
N HIS A 18 -16.28 1.25 -2.93
CA HIS A 18 -16.97 0.93 -1.68
C HIS A 18 -17.63 -0.46 -1.72
N GLU A 19 -18.34 -0.78 -2.81
CA GLU A 19 -19.01 -2.07 -2.99
C GLU A 19 -18.01 -3.23 -3.05
N SER A 20 -16.92 -3.08 -3.80
CA SER A 20 -15.88 -4.11 -3.92
C SER A 20 -15.20 -4.39 -2.58
N ILE A 21 -14.85 -3.36 -1.80
CA ILE A 21 -14.29 -3.54 -0.44
C ILE A 21 -15.32 -4.18 0.48
N GLY A 22 -16.59 -3.77 0.42
CA GLY A 22 -17.67 -4.38 1.19
C GLY A 22 -17.79 -5.89 0.94
N LYS A 23 -17.74 -6.31 -0.32
CA LYS A 23 -17.73 -7.74 -0.69
C LYS A 23 -16.50 -8.47 -0.14
N ALA A 24 -15.31 -7.88 -0.28
CA ALA A 24 -14.07 -8.46 0.23
C ALA A 24 -14.08 -8.67 1.75
N LEU A 25 -14.78 -7.82 2.50
CA LEU A 25 -14.96 -7.96 3.95
C LEU A 25 -16.07 -8.96 4.32
N TYR A 26 -17.12 -9.06 3.50
CA TYR A 26 -18.23 -9.98 3.72
C TYR A 26 -17.80 -11.45 3.67
N PHE A 27 -17.01 -11.85 2.68
CA PHE A 27 -16.57 -13.25 2.53
C PHE A 27 -15.85 -13.84 3.75
N PRO A 28 -14.90 -13.13 4.41
CA PRO A 28 -14.29 -13.59 5.65
C PRO A 28 -15.13 -13.30 6.91
N GLY A 29 -16.34 -12.75 6.77
CA GLY A 29 -17.22 -12.44 7.91
C GLY A 29 -16.82 -11.20 8.72
N ILE A 30 -15.99 -10.32 8.17
CA ILE A 30 -15.51 -9.11 8.84
C ILE A 30 -16.60 -8.03 8.76
N ARG A 31 -17.14 -7.65 9.92
CA ARG A 31 -18.13 -6.56 10.02
C ARG A 31 -17.43 -5.23 10.28
N SER A 32 -17.64 -4.25 9.41
CA SER A 32 -17.19 -2.88 9.61
C SER A 32 -18.31 -1.90 9.31
N ASN A 33 -18.49 -0.91 10.18
CA ASN A 33 -19.43 0.21 9.98
C ASN A 33 -18.83 1.34 9.13
N LYS A 34 -17.50 1.37 8.97
CA LYS A 34 -16.76 2.40 8.23
C LYS A 34 -15.78 1.74 7.27
N ILE A 35 -16.30 1.21 6.16
CA ILE A 35 -15.55 0.46 5.14
C ILE A 35 -14.34 1.27 4.64
N THR A 36 -14.50 2.56 4.41
CA THR A 36 -13.43 3.45 3.90
C THR A 36 -12.37 3.83 4.94
N HIS A 37 -12.69 3.77 6.24
CA HIS A 37 -11.77 4.14 7.32
C HIS A 37 -11.14 2.94 8.05
N ILE A 38 -11.46 1.71 7.64
CA ILE A 38 -10.98 0.48 8.29
C ILE A 38 -9.45 0.39 8.30
N ASN A 39 -8.80 0.77 7.20
CA ASN A 39 -7.35 0.72 7.04
C ASN A 39 -6.66 1.78 7.91
N CYS A 40 -7.29 2.93 8.16
CA CYS A 40 -6.72 3.97 9.01
C CYS A 40 -6.66 3.52 10.48
N GLY A 41 -7.79 3.03 11.01
CA GLY A 41 -7.86 2.50 12.36
C GLY A 41 -6.97 1.26 12.56
N SER A 42 -6.92 0.36 11.57
CA SER A 42 -6.06 -0.82 11.60
C SER A 42 -4.56 -0.46 11.53
N SER A 43 -4.17 0.46 10.66
CA SER A 43 -2.78 0.94 10.52
C SER A 43 -2.25 1.55 11.82
N ALA A 44 -3.03 2.41 12.48
CA ALA A 44 -2.63 3.01 13.75
C ALA A 44 -2.43 1.95 14.86
N ARG A 45 -3.29 0.91 14.89
CA ARG A 45 -3.18 -0.20 15.83
C ARG A 45 -1.92 -1.05 15.56
N MET A 46 -1.65 -1.39 14.31
CA MET A 46 -0.44 -2.14 13.94
C MET A 46 0.84 -1.39 14.30
N ALA A 47 0.89 -0.09 14.01
CA ALA A 47 2.04 0.76 14.33
C ALA A 47 2.25 0.90 15.85
N GLY A 48 1.16 0.97 16.63
CA GLY A 48 1.22 0.93 18.09
C GLY A 48 1.77 -0.40 18.61
N ASN A 49 1.38 -1.53 18.00
CA ASN A 49 1.85 -2.86 18.39
C ASN A 49 3.35 -3.07 18.15
N VAL A 50 3.93 -2.43 17.13
CA VAL A 50 5.38 -2.53 16.84
C VAL A 50 6.20 -1.37 17.38
N CYS A 51 5.65 -0.61 18.34
CA CYS A 51 6.29 0.53 18.99
C CYS A 51 6.88 1.56 18.00
N ALA A 52 6.22 1.79 16.85
CA ALA A 52 6.63 2.83 15.92
C ALA A 52 6.51 4.21 16.62
N ASN A 53 7.36 5.16 16.21
CA ASN A 53 7.37 6.49 16.81
C ASN A 53 5.95 7.11 16.87
N VAL A 54 5.53 7.52 18.07
CA VAL A 54 4.19 8.07 18.36
C VAL A 54 3.88 9.30 17.52
N ASP A 55 4.87 10.14 17.21
CA ASP A 55 4.71 11.30 16.35
C ASP A 55 4.43 10.89 14.90
N GLN A 56 4.99 9.78 14.43
CA GLN A 56 4.67 9.22 13.11
C GLN A 56 3.24 8.63 13.08
N ILE A 57 2.81 7.95 14.14
CA ILE A 57 1.44 7.41 14.28
C ILE A 57 0.42 8.56 14.32
N ARG A 58 0.69 9.62 15.08
CA ARG A 58 -0.15 10.82 15.16
C ARG A 58 -0.25 11.53 13.81
N ARG A 59 0.84 11.60 13.04
CA ARG A 59 0.85 12.14 11.68
C ARG A 59 0.01 11.28 10.73
N GLN A 60 0.11 9.96 10.79
CA GLN A 60 -0.71 9.04 9.97
C GLN A 60 -2.21 9.17 10.24
N GLY A 61 -2.61 9.47 11.47
CA GLY A 61 -4.02 9.68 11.81
C GLY A 61 -4.63 10.96 11.24
N ARG A 62 -3.83 11.85 10.65
CA ARG A 62 -4.25 13.18 10.15
C ARG A 62 -3.96 13.33 8.66
N TRP A 63 -4.79 12.74 7.81
CA TRP A 63 -4.71 12.96 6.36
C TRP A 63 -5.46 14.25 5.96
N ASN A 64 -4.72 15.36 5.79
CA ASN A 64 -5.15 16.59 5.10
C ASN A 64 -4.05 16.98 4.08
N ASN A 65 -4.43 17.43 2.87
CA ASN A 65 -3.53 17.88 1.80
C ASN A 65 -2.49 18.93 2.25
N ILE A 66 -2.82 19.82 3.20
CA ILE A 66 -1.87 20.82 3.75
C ILE A 66 -0.76 20.13 4.58
N THR A 67 -1.10 19.06 5.30
CA THR A 67 -0.17 18.30 6.14
C THR A 67 0.82 17.49 5.31
N ILE A 68 0.47 17.07 4.09
CA ILE A 68 1.38 16.36 3.17
C ILE A 68 2.62 17.23 2.84
N SER A 69 2.44 18.46 2.39
CA SER A 69 3.57 19.34 2.03
C SER A 69 4.52 19.62 3.21
N ILE A 70 3.97 19.80 4.41
CA ILE A 70 4.77 20.06 5.63
C ILE A 70 5.38 18.77 6.23
N ALA A 71 4.66 17.64 6.17
CA ALA A 71 5.07 16.38 6.79
C ALA A 71 6.01 15.53 5.92
N TYR A 72 5.98 15.64 4.59
CA TYR A 72 6.86 14.87 3.70
C TYR A 72 8.23 15.54 3.44
N LEU A 73 8.36 16.85 3.65
CA LEU A 73 9.65 17.54 3.55
C LEU A 73 10.57 17.30 4.77
N THR A 74 10.07 16.74 5.87
CA THR A 74 10.82 16.59 7.14
C THR A 74 11.01 15.13 7.58
N ASN A 75 11.31 14.24 6.62
CA ASN A 75 11.57 12.80 6.75
C ASN A 75 10.34 11.92 6.56
N LEU A 76 10.40 11.09 5.51
CA LEU A 76 9.46 10.00 5.23
C LEU A 76 9.23 9.15 6.49
N LEU A 77 7.98 8.81 6.81
CA LEU A 77 7.56 8.02 7.99
C LEU A 77 8.02 6.55 7.87
N ARG A 78 9.33 6.31 7.83
CA ARG A 78 9.95 5.03 7.49
C ARG A 78 9.52 3.91 8.44
N GLU A 79 9.57 4.15 9.75
CA GLU A 79 9.19 3.14 10.75
C GLU A 79 7.70 2.81 10.64
N LEU A 80 6.85 3.81 10.45
CA LEU A 80 5.43 3.60 10.16
C LEU A 80 5.23 2.79 8.88
N MET A 81 5.89 3.13 7.78
CA MET A 81 5.77 2.37 6.51
C MET A 81 6.23 0.92 6.66
N GLN A 82 7.31 0.69 7.41
CA GLN A 82 7.77 -0.66 7.76
C GLN A 82 6.71 -1.41 8.59
N SER A 83 6.16 -0.77 9.62
CA SER A 83 5.09 -1.35 10.46
C SER A 83 3.85 -1.76 9.66
N MET A 84 3.47 -0.96 8.65
CA MET A 84 2.29 -1.22 7.82
C MET A 84 2.46 -2.44 6.91
N VAL A 85 3.70 -2.80 6.59
CA VAL A 85 4.03 -3.96 5.75
C VAL A 85 4.45 -5.16 6.64
N GLY A 86 4.33 -5.04 7.97
CA GLY A 86 4.74 -6.08 8.92
C GLY A 86 6.26 -6.25 9.01
N ILE A 87 7.03 -5.27 8.54
CA ILE A 87 8.49 -5.25 8.67
C ILE A 87 8.79 -4.71 10.08
N PRO A 88 9.57 -5.42 10.90
CA PRO A 88 9.91 -4.92 12.22
C PRO A 88 10.65 -3.58 12.14
N THR A 89 10.34 -2.70 13.07
CA THR A 89 10.88 -1.33 13.16
C THR A 89 12.23 -1.29 13.88
N TYR A 90 12.50 -2.29 14.71
CA TYR A 90 13.76 -2.45 15.44
C TYR A 90 14.63 -3.55 14.81
N GLY A 91 15.94 -3.33 14.80
CA GLY A 91 16.93 -4.30 14.29
C GLY A 91 17.61 -3.89 12.99
N ARG A 92 18.34 -4.84 12.39
CA ARG A 92 19.05 -4.62 11.12
C ARG A 92 18.05 -4.42 9.98
N PRO A 93 18.39 -3.67 8.90
CA PRO A 93 17.50 -3.53 7.76
C PRO A 93 17.09 -4.91 7.24
N PHE A 94 15.78 -5.13 7.14
CA PHE A 94 15.22 -6.38 6.62
C PHE A 94 15.54 -6.48 5.13
N TYR A 95 16.53 -7.29 4.79
CA TYR A 95 16.78 -7.71 3.43
C TYR A 95 15.99 -9.01 3.18
N ILE A 96 14.89 -8.91 2.44
CA ILE A 96 14.25 -10.10 1.89
C ILE A 96 15.15 -10.57 0.76
N ALA A 97 15.91 -11.64 1.01
CA ALA A 97 16.71 -12.27 -0.04
C ALA A 97 15.79 -12.62 -1.20
N ARG A 98 16.19 -12.23 -2.41
CA ARG A 98 15.47 -12.66 -3.62
C ARG A 98 15.49 -14.19 -3.66
N ALA A 99 14.45 -14.77 -4.28
CA ALA A 99 14.41 -16.21 -4.50
C ALA A 99 15.75 -16.70 -5.07
N ALA A 100 16.21 -17.86 -4.60
CA ALA A 100 17.51 -18.42 -4.98
C ALA A 100 17.67 -18.64 -6.50
N LEU A 101 16.54 -18.66 -7.24
CA LEU A 101 16.49 -18.74 -8.69
C LEU A 101 15.99 -17.43 -9.27
N ASN A 102 16.77 -16.85 -10.18
CA ASN A 102 16.28 -15.77 -11.03
C ASN A 102 15.29 -16.36 -12.05
N PRO A 103 14.14 -15.71 -12.30
CA PRO A 103 13.20 -16.17 -13.31
C PRO A 103 13.87 -16.19 -14.70
N PRO A 104 13.54 -17.17 -15.58
CA PRO A 104 14.10 -17.22 -16.93
C PRO A 104 13.86 -15.93 -17.71
N SER A 105 14.89 -15.42 -18.39
CA SER A 105 14.78 -14.16 -19.16
C SER A 105 13.68 -14.19 -20.23
N SER A 106 13.43 -15.37 -20.82
CA SER A 106 12.34 -15.59 -21.78
C SER A 106 10.96 -15.34 -21.16
N LEU A 107 10.74 -15.74 -19.91
CA LEU A 107 9.51 -15.50 -19.17
C LEU A 107 9.34 -14.00 -18.86
N CYS A 108 10.40 -13.35 -18.39
CA CYS A 108 10.37 -11.92 -18.07
C CYS A 108 10.04 -11.07 -19.31
N LYS A 109 10.65 -11.36 -20.45
CA LYS A 109 10.38 -10.66 -21.72
C LYS A 109 8.95 -10.89 -22.23
N LYS A 110 8.36 -12.08 -21.96
CA LYS A 110 6.99 -12.39 -22.33
C LYS A 110 5.96 -11.66 -21.47
N LEU A 111 6.20 -11.56 -20.16
CA LEU A 111 5.30 -10.90 -19.20
C LEU A 111 5.40 -9.38 -19.25
N PHE A 112 6.61 -8.84 -19.44
CA PHE A 112 6.85 -7.40 -19.50
C PHE A 112 7.63 -7.00 -20.76
N PRO A 113 7.00 -7.07 -21.95
CA PRO A 113 7.69 -6.83 -23.23
C PRO A 113 8.29 -5.43 -23.36
N ALA A 114 7.73 -4.44 -22.65
CA ALA A 114 8.14 -3.04 -22.71
C ALA A 114 9.37 -2.70 -21.86
N ILE A 115 9.74 -3.55 -20.90
CA ILE A 115 10.85 -3.27 -19.95
C ILE A 115 12.23 -3.63 -20.56
N GLY A 116 12.26 -4.45 -21.61
CA GLY A 116 13.50 -4.95 -22.24
C GLY A 116 13.80 -4.38 -23.63
N LYS A 117 13.23 -3.22 -23.98
CA LYS A 117 13.65 -2.41 -25.13
C LYS A 117 14.69 -1.39 -24.67
#